data_AF-A0A3D2I7Z3-F1
#
_entry.id   AF-A0A3D2I7Z3-F1
#
_cell.length_a   1.000
_cell.length_b   1.000
_cell.length_c   1.000
_cell.angle_alpha   90.00
_cell.angle_beta   90.00
_cell.angle_gamma   90.00
#
_symmetry.space_group_name_H-M   'P 1'
#
loop_
_entity.id
_entity.type
_entity.pdbx_description
1 polymer ?
#
loop_
_entity_poly.entity_id
_entity_poly.type
_entity_poly.pdbx_seq_one_letter_code
_entity_poly.pdbx_strand_id
1 'polypeptide(L)'
;MTMSIGNQISAIRNEQQLTQEQFGELFHVTRQTVSNWENEKSYPDLQILIAMSNQFDVSLDTLLKGDSKMVEAIDKERVLGKIKHEKSLVDFFTGAGTGLVASCFLSSASTIRTVVMIVGFAMIGIGWYKRAKSDKEVFKYMEEHGQE
;
A
#
# COMPACT_ATOMS: atom_id res chain seq x y z
N MET A 1 -8.56 -14.99 -25.81
CA MET A 1 -8.21 -15.29 -24.41
C MET A 1 -6.81 -14.78 -24.19
N THR A 2 -6.68 -13.65 -23.49
CA THR A 2 -5.38 -13.19 -23.00
C THR A 2 -4.92 -14.12 -21.88
N MET A 3 -3.63 -14.48 -21.87
CA MET A 3 -3.05 -15.24 -20.76
C MET A 3 -2.88 -14.32 -19.54
N SER A 4 -3.27 -14.81 -18.36
CA SER A 4 -2.98 -14.15 -17.10
C SER A 4 -1.48 -14.04 -16.86
N ILE A 5 -1.08 -13.10 -16.01
CA ILE A 5 0.33 -12.90 -15.68
C ILE A 5 0.99 -14.16 -15.11
N GLY A 6 0.28 -14.93 -14.27
CA GLY A 6 0.83 -16.16 -13.68
C GLY A 6 1.22 -17.17 -14.76
N ASN A 7 0.37 -17.30 -15.78
CA ASN A 7 0.66 -18.13 -16.96
C ASN A 7 1.82 -17.58 -17.78
N GLN A 8 1.91 -16.26 -17.94
CA GLN A 8 3.03 -15.64 -18.67
C GLN A 8 4.37 -15.85 -17.95
N ILE A 9 4.42 -15.67 -16.62
CA ILE A 9 5.62 -15.92 -15.82
C ILE A 9 6.04 -17.39 -15.94
N SER A 10 5.09 -18.31 -15.83
CA SER A 10 5.35 -19.74 -16.00
C SER A 10 5.88 -20.06 -17.40
N ALA A 11 5.31 -19.45 -18.45
CA ALA A 11 5.77 -19.62 -19.82
C ALA A 11 7.21 -19.14 -20.01
N ILE A 12 7.52 -17.90 -19.61
CA ILE A 12 8.88 -17.32 -19.67
C ILE A 12 9.87 -18.21 -18.92
N ARG A 13 9.53 -18.64 -17.70
CA ARG A 13 10.39 -19.51 -16.90
C ARG A 13 10.68 -20.85 -17.59
N ASN A 14 9.65 -21.47 -18.16
CA ASN A 14 9.79 -22.76 -18.85
C ASN A 14 10.56 -22.64 -20.17
N GLU A 15 10.39 -21.53 -20.92
CA GLU A 15 11.18 -21.24 -22.12
C GLU A 15 12.67 -21.11 -21.82
N GLN A 16 13.01 -20.56 -20.65
CA GLN A 16 14.38 -20.45 -20.16
C GLN A 16 14.88 -21.72 -19.43
N GLN A 17 14.05 -22.77 -19.34
CA GLN A 17 14.35 -24.04 -18.65
C GLN A 17 14.74 -23.86 -17.17
N LEU A 18 14.19 -22.84 -16.51
CA LEU A 18 14.49 -22.54 -15.11
C LEU A 18 13.50 -23.22 -14.16
N THR A 19 13.99 -23.65 -13.00
CA THR A 19 13.13 -24.00 -11.85
C THR A 19 12.55 -22.73 -11.20
N GLN A 20 11.47 -22.87 -10.43
CA GLN A 20 10.91 -21.75 -9.67
C GLN A 20 11.94 -21.13 -8.69
N GLU A 21 12.86 -21.95 -8.16
CA GLU A 21 13.95 -21.51 -7.29
C GLU A 21 14.91 -20.60 -8.07
N GLN A 22 15.44 -21.10 -9.20
CA GLN A 22 16.37 -20.36 -10.05
C GLN A 22 15.77 -19.08 -10.64
N PHE A 23 14.49 -19.12 -11.02
CA PHE A 23 13.79 -17.92 -11.47
C PHE A 23 13.65 -16.89 -10.34
N GLY A 24 13.38 -17.35 -9.12
CA GLY A 24 13.31 -16.49 -7.94
C GLY A 24 14.65 -15.82 -7.62
N GLU A 25 15.75 -16.57 -7.77
CA GLU A 25 17.11 -16.05 -7.57
C GLU A 25 17.43 -14.85 -8.48
N LEU A 26 16.97 -14.86 -9.74
CA LEU A 26 17.18 -13.75 -10.69
C LEU A 26 16.56 -12.42 -10.21
N PHE A 27 15.47 -12.49 -9.45
CA PHE A 27 14.73 -11.32 -8.96
C PHE A 27 14.85 -11.15 -7.44
N HIS A 28 15.77 -11.88 -6.80
CA HIS A 28 15.99 -11.87 -5.36
C HIS A 28 14.72 -12.17 -4.53
N VAL A 29 13.90 -13.10 -5.01
CA VAL A 29 12.69 -13.58 -4.32
C VAL A 29 12.75 -15.08 -4.05
N THR A 30 11.92 -15.54 -3.13
CA THR A 30 11.86 -16.98 -2.80
C THR A 30 11.12 -17.77 -3.88
N ARG A 31 11.43 -19.08 -3.99
CA ARG A 31 10.63 -20.03 -4.78
C ARG A 31 9.13 -19.94 -4.49
N GLN A 32 8.76 -19.79 -3.21
CA GLN A 32 7.35 -19.69 -2.80
C GLN A 32 6.69 -18.43 -3.38
N THR A 33 7.41 -17.31 -3.45
CA THR A 33 6.94 -16.08 -4.08
C THR A 33 6.63 -16.30 -5.56
N VAL A 34 7.56 -16.93 -6.30
CA VAL A 34 7.35 -17.27 -7.72
C VAL A 34 6.16 -18.20 -7.91
N SER A 35 6.05 -19.24 -7.06
CA SER A 35 4.90 -20.15 -7.08
C SER A 35 3.58 -19.40 -6.81
N ASN A 36 3.56 -18.44 -5.90
CA ASN A 36 2.37 -17.63 -5.65
C ASN A 36 1.99 -16.77 -6.86
N TRP A 37 2.97 -16.21 -7.60
CA TRP A 37 2.71 -15.48 -8.84
C TRP A 37 2.13 -16.37 -9.93
N GLU A 38 2.74 -17.54 -10.16
CA GLU A 38 2.29 -18.50 -11.18
C GLU A 38 0.88 -19.05 -10.91
N ASN A 39 0.46 -19.07 -9.64
CA ASN A 39 -0.86 -19.53 -9.22
C ASN A 39 -1.83 -18.37 -8.89
N GLU A 40 -1.53 -17.13 -9.31
CA GLU A 40 -2.38 -15.95 -9.12
C GLU A 40 -2.75 -15.65 -7.65
N LYS A 41 -1.95 -16.13 -6.69
CA LYS A 41 -2.13 -15.86 -5.25
C LYS A 41 -1.58 -14.50 -4.84
N SER A 42 -0.63 -13.98 -5.60
CA SER A 42 -0.05 -12.64 -5.45
C SER A 42 0.46 -12.16 -6.80
N TYR A 43 0.76 -10.87 -6.93
CA TYR A 43 1.35 -10.30 -8.13
C TYR A 43 2.79 -9.84 -7.87
N PRO A 44 3.68 -9.87 -8.88
CA PRO A 44 4.97 -9.20 -8.78
C PRO A 44 4.75 -7.68 -8.70
N ASP A 45 5.63 -6.98 -7.97
CA ASP A 45 5.58 -5.52 -7.96
C ASP A 45 6.04 -4.93 -9.30
N LEU A 46 5.82 -3.62 -9.49
CA LEU A 46 6.17 -2.94 -10.73
C LEU A 46 7.68 -3.01 -11.04
N GLN A 47 8.56 -2.99 -10.05
CA GLN A 47 10.01 -3.05 -10.28
C GLN A 47 10.42 -4.42 -10.80
N ILE A 48 9.85 -5.49 -10.24
CA ILE A 48 10.07 -6.86 -10.70
C ILE A 48 9.50 -7.04 -12.11
N LEU A 49 8.32 -6.49 -12.41
CA LEU A 49 7.75 -6.53 -13.77
C LEU A 49 8.65 -5.82 -14.80
N ILE A 50 9.21 -4.66 -14.44
CA ILE A 50 10.20 -3.96 -15.27
C ILE A 50 11.48 -4.80 -15.43
N ALA A 51 11.95 -5.42 -14.35
CA ALA A 51 13.13 -6.29 -14.38
C ALA A 51 12.90 -7.51 -15.30
N MET A 52 11.74 -8.16 -15.21
CA MET A 52 11.35 -9.25 -16.10
C MET A 52 11.29 -8.78 -17.56
N SER A 53 10.68 -7.62 -17.80
CA SER A 53 10.58 -7.00 -19.13
C SER A 53 11.96 -6.81 -19.76
N ASN A 54 12.92 -6.26 -19.00
CA ASN A 54 14.29 -6.05 -19.45
C ASN A 54 15.09 -7.35 -19.60
N GLN A 55 14.90 -8.30 -18.67
CA GLN A 55 15.69 -9.54 -18.61
C GLN A 55 15.31 -10.51 -19.75
N PHE A 56 14.04 -10.55 -20.15
CA PHE A 56 13.51 -11.50 -21.12
C PHE A 56 13.04 -10.85 -22.42
N ASP A 57 13.30 -9.55 -22.61
CA ASP A 57 12.90 -8.76 -23.78
C ASP A 57 11.40 -8.85 -24.11
N VAL A 58 10.57 -8.90 -23.05
CA VAL A 58 9.11 -8.95 -23.15
C VAL A 58 8.56 -7.55 -22.88
N SER A 59 7.64 -7.06 -23.70
CA SER A 59 7.06 -5.74 -23.46
C SER A 59 6.27 -5.71 -22.14
N LEU A 60 6.45 -4.64 -21.35
CA LEU A 60 5.68 -4.46 -20.11
C LEU A 60 4.17 -4.45 -20.37
N ASP A 61 3.76 -3.91 -21.53
CA ASP A 61 2.39 -4.00 -22.03
C ASP A 61 1.91 -5.45 -22.16
N THR A 62 2.75 -6.38 -22.64
CA THR A 62 2.40 -7.80 -22.73
C THR A 62 2.17 -8.41 -21.33
N LEU A 63 3.05 -8.09 -20.39
CA LEU A 63 2.96 -8.53 -18.99
C LEU A 63 1.69 -7.98 -18.30
N LEU A 64 1.31 -6.74 -18.59
CA LEU A 64 0.21 -6.04 -17.93
C LEU A 64 -1.16 -6.21 -18.61
N LYS A 65 -1.22 -6.24 -19.96
CA LYS A 65 -2.48 -6.27 -20.72
C LYS A 65 -3.26 -7.57 -20.60
N GLY A 66 -2.68 -8.59 -19.97
CA GLY A 66 -3.32 -9.89 -19.78
C GLY A 66 -4.37 -9.92 -18.68
N ASP A 67 -4.27 -9.02 -17.68
CA ASP A 67 -4.99 -9.15 -16.41
C ASP A 67 -5.36 -7.78 -15.81
N SER A 68 -6.58 -7.32 -16.06
CA SER A 68 -7.12 -6.09 -15.49
C SER A 68 -7.11 -6.08 -13.96
N LYS A 69 -7.18 -7.24 -13.32
CA LYS A 69 -7.17 -7.37 -11.85
C LYS A 69 -5.82 -7.05 -11.25
N MET A 70 -4.73 -7.31 -11.98
CA MET A 70 -3.39 -6.93 -11.51
C MET A 70 -3.22 -5.42 -11.52
N VAL A 71 -3.62 -4.75 -12.61
CA VAL A 71 -3.53 -3.29 -12.72
C VAL A 71 -4.33 -2.63 -11.59
N GLU A 72 -5.54 -3.14 -11.33
CA GLU A 72 -6.37 -2.68 -10.22
C GLU A 72 -5.72 -2.94 -8.85
N ALA A 73 -5.08 -4.10 -8.64
CA ALA A 73 -4.37 -4.41 -7.40
C ALA A 73 -3.19 -3.46 -7.13
N ILE A 74 -2.42 -3.11 -8.17
CA ILE A 74 -1.31 -2.16 -8.09
C ILE A 74 -1.82 -0.75 -7.74
N ASP A 75 -2.90 -0.30 -8.40
CA ASP A 75 -3.52 0.99 -8.12
C ASP A 75 -4.11 1.03 -6.70
N LYS A 76 -4.73 -0.06 -6.26
CA LYS A 76 -5.26 -0.24 -4.90
C LYS A 76 -4.19 -0.08 -3.84
N GLU A 77 -3.08 -0.78 -3.98
CA GLU A 77 -1.98 -0.72 -3.03
C GLU A 77 -1.41 0.71 -2.94
N ARG A 78 -1.29 1.41 -4.08
CA ARG A 78 -0.82 2.79 -4.14
C ARG A 78 -1.75 3.76 -3.43
N VAL A 79 -3.06 3.67 -3.69
CA VAL A 79 -4.07 4.54 -3.08
C VAL A 79 -4.14 4.30 -1.57
N LEU A 80 -4.22 3.03 -1.15
CA LEU A 80 -4.30 2.66 0.26
C LEU A 80 -3.03 3.04 1.03
N GLY A 81 -1.85 2.89 0.42
CA GLY A 81 -0.57 3.30 1.02
C GLY A 81 -0.52 4.79 1.33
N LYS A 82 -1.00 5.64 0.41
CA LYS A 82 -1.07 7.10 0.62
C LYS A 82 -2.03 7.45 1.76
N ILE A 83 -3.20 6.82 1.78
CA ILE A 83 -4.20 7.07 2.84
C ILE A 83 -3.68 6.59 4.21
N LYS A 84 -3.01 5.45 4.27
CA LYS A 84 -2.40 4.91 5.51
C LYS A 84 -1.36 5.86 6.08
N HIS A 85 -0.50 6.43 5.24
CA HIS A 85 0.50 7.40 5.67
C HIS A 85 -0.16 8.69 6.21
N GLU A 86 -1.20 9.19 5.52
CA GLU A 86 -1.94 10.36 5.97
C GLU A 86 -2.65 10.14 7.32
N LYS A 87 -3.23 8.96 7.53
CA LYS A 87 -3.85 8.55 8.80
C LYS A 87 -2.82 8.43 9.94
N SER A 88 -1.63 7.91 9.64
CA SER A 88 -0.55 7.79 10.63
C SER A 88 -0.08 9.15 11.15
N LEU A 89 0.06 10.16 10.28
CA LEU A 89 0.38 11.52 10.70
C LEU A 89 -0.73 12.12 11.59
N VAL A 90 -1.99 11.92 11.20
CA VAL A 90 -3.15 12.40 11.96
C VAL A 90 -3.21 11.78 13.36
N ASP A 91 -2.97 10.48 13.48
CA ASP A 91 -2.98 9.78 14.76
C ASP A 91 -1.81 10.24 15.66
N PHE A 92 -0.63 10.51 15.08
CA PHE A 92 0.51 11.09 15.81
C PHE A 92 0.18 12.47 16.39
N PHE A 93 -0.37 13.39 15.59
CA PHE A 93 -0.73 14.73 16.06
C PHE A 93 -1.86 14.71 17.08
N THR A 94 -2.85 13.83 16.90
CA THR A 94 -3.94 13.65 17.87
C THR A 94 -3.40 13.12 19.20
N GLY A 95 -2.50 12.12 19.16
CA GLY A 95 -1.82 11.59 20.33
C GLY A 95 -0.98 12.63 21.05
N ALA A 96 -0.18 13.41 20.32
CA ALA A 96 0.60 14.52 20.88
C ALA A 96 -0.30 15.58 21.54
N GLY A 97 -1.41 15.94 20.89
CA GLY A 97 -2.42 16.84 21.46
C GLY A 97 -3.01 16.33 22.77
N THR A 98 -3.37 15.04 22.84
CA THR A 98 -3.85 14.43 24.09
C THR A 98 -2.78 14.44 25.19
N GLY A 99 -1.50 14.20 24.85
CA GLY A 99 -0.39 14.26 25.80
C GLY A 99 -0.17 15.67 26.38
N LEU A 100 -0.26 16.70 25.53
CA LEU A 100 -0.16 18.10 25.96
C LEU A 100 -1.29 18.45 26.95
N VAL A 101 -2.54 18.06 26.64
CA VAL A 101 -3.69 18.31 27.52
C VAL A 101 -3.56 17.53 28.84
N ALA A 102 -3.12 16.27 28.80
CA ALA A 102 -2.92 15.46 30.00
C ALA A 102 -1.79 16.00 30.91
N SER A 103 -0.66 16.41 30.31
CA SER A 103 0.48 16.96 31.05
C SER A 103 0.18 18.28 31.76
N CYS A 104 -0.81 19.04 31.27
CA CYS A 104 -1.27 20.27 31.88
C CYS A 104 -1.91 20.08 33.27
N PHE A 105 -2.34 18.87 33.63
CA PHE A 105 -2.86 18.58 34.98
C PHE A 105 -1.78 18.63 36.07
N LEU A 106 -0.49 18.63 35.72
CA LEU A 106 0.63 18.63 36.66
C LEU A 106 1.34 19.98 36.80
N SER A 107 0.98 21.00 36.01
CA SER A 107 1.67 22.31 35.99
C SER A 107 0.96 23.38 36.82
N SER A 108 1.72 24.12 37.65
CA SER A 108 1.24 25.14 38.59
C SER A 108 0.94 26.52 37.96
N ALA A 109 1.45 26.82 36.76
CA ALA A 109 1.34 28.14 36.14
C ALA A 109 0.04 28.32 35.32
N SER A 110 -0.81 29.28 35.73
CA SER A 110 -2.19 29.45 35.22
C SER A 110 -2.29 29.84 33.72
N THR A 111 -1.48 30.80 33.25
CA THR A 111 -1.60 31.33 31.87
C THR A 111 -1.05 30.37 30.80
N ILE A 112 0.06 29.69 31.06
CA ILE A 112 0.67 28.73 30.13
C ILE A 112 -0.27 27.55 29.91
N ARG A 113 -0.95 27.10 30.97
CA ARG A 113 -1.91 25.99 30.92
C ARG A 113 -3.06 26.27 29.96
N THR A 114 -3.67 27.46 30.02
CA THR A 114 -4.80 27.82 29.15
C THR A 114 -4.39 27.86 27.68
N VAL A 115 -3.21 28.37 27.36
CA VAL A 115 -2.70 28.41 25.99
C VAL A 115 -2.45 26.99 25.45
N VAL A 116 -1.80 26.13 26.23
CA VAL A 116 -1.52 24.73 25.84
C VAL A 116 -2.81 23.93 25.66
N MET A 117 -3.83 24.14 26.49
CA MET A 117 -5.15 23.50 26.32
C MET A 117 -5.81 23.89 25.00
N ILE A 118 -5.82 25.18 24.64
CA ILE A 118 -6.42 25.65 23.39
C ILE A 118 -5.72 25.01 22.17
N VAL A 119 -4.38 24.97 22.19
CA VAL A 119 -3.59 24.34 21.12
C VAL A 119 -3.87 22.83 21.07
N GLY A 120 -3.90 22.15 22.22
CA GLY A 120 -4.18 20.72 22.31
C GLY A 120 -5.58 20.35 21.78
N PHE A 121 -6.61 21.10 22.16
CA PHE A 121 -7.98 20.88 21.66
C PHE A 121 -8.10 21.16 20.16
N ALA A 122 -7.44 22.21 19.65
CA ALA A 122 -7.39 22.48 18.21
C ALA A 122 -6.73 21.34 17.44
N MET A 123 -5.61 20.80 17.93
CA MET A 123 -4.93 19.65 17.34
C MET A 123 -5.82 18.39 17.32
N ILE A 124 -6.52 18.11 18.41
CA ILE A 124 -7.45 16.97 18.48
C ILE A 124 -8.62 17.16 17.51
N GLY A 125 -9.22 18.35 17.46
CA GLY A 125 -10.35 18.64 16.56
C GLY A 125 -9.98 18.51 15.08
N ILE A 126 -8.82 19.06 14.68
CA ILE A 126 -8.28 18.92 13.32
C ILE A 126 -8.00 17.45 13.03
N GLY A 127 -7.43 16.72 13.98
CA GLY A 127 -7.17 15.29 13.86
C GLY A 127 -8.44 14.48 13.60
N TRP A 128 -9.49 14.71 14.39
CA TRP A 128 -10.79 14.03 14.23
C TRP A 128 -11.46 14.35 12.90
N TYR A 129 -11.45 15.63 12.48
CA TYR A 129 -11.97 16.04 11.18
C TYR A 129 -11.26 15.34 10.03
N LYS A 130 -9.92 15.33 10.06
CA LYS A 130 -9.10 14.75 9.00
C LYS A 130 -9.21 13.23 8.97
N ARG A 131 -9.28 12.57 10.14
CA ARG A 131 -9.54 11.14 10.26
C ARG A 131 -10.89 10.74 9.67
N ALA A 132 -11.95 11.49 10.00
CA ALA A 132 -13.28 11.26 9.44
C ALA A 132 -13.30 11.43 7.91
N LYS A 133 -12.51 12.37 7.36
CA LYS A 133 -12.37 12.52 5.91
C LYS A 133 -11.63 11.33 5.28
N SER A 134 -10.49 10.91 5.84
CA SER A 134 -9.74 9.76 5.31
C SER A 134 -10.54 8.46 5.38
N ASP A 135 -11.29 8.23 6.45
CA ASP A 135 -12.14 7.03 6.58
C ASP A 135 -13.26 7.00 5.52
N LYS A 136 -13.83 8.16 5.16
CA LYS A 136 -14.78 8.27 4.04
C LYS A 136 -14.15 7.92 2.69
N GLU A 137 -12.93 8.38 2.42
CA GLU A 137 -12.22 8.07 1.17
C GLU A 137 -11.93 6.57 1.04
N VAL A 138 -11.52 5.90 2.13
CA VAL A 138 -11.33 4.44 2.14
C VAL A 138 -12.65 3.71 1.91
N PHE A 139 -13.73 4.14 2.57
CA PHE A 139 -15.04 3.51 2.43
C PHE A 139 -15.58 3.63 1.02
N LYS A 140 -15.48 4.82 0.43
CA LYS A 140 -15.84 5.07 -0.97
C LYS A 140 -15.03 4.20 -1.93
N TYR A 141 -13.72 4.11 -1.73
CA TYR A 141 -12.85 3.25 -2.52
C TYR A 141 -13.24 1.77 -2.43
N MET A 142 -13.57 1.28 -1.23
CA MET A 142 -14.05 -0.09 -0.98
C MET A 142 -15.42 -0.36 -1.59
N GLU A 143 -16.31 0.63 -1.63
CA GLU A 143 -17.63 0.52 -2.24
C GLU A 143 -17.56 0.50 -3.77
N GLU A 144 -16.69 1.32 -4.36
CA GLU A 144 -16.44 1.36 -5.81
C GLU A 144 -15.77 0.08 -6.35
N HIS A 145 -14.91 -0.58 -5.55
CA HIS A 145 -14.09 -1.74 -5.98
C HIS A 145 -14.41 -3.03 -5.18
N GLY A 146 -15.56 -3.08 -4.50
CA GLY A 146 -15.97 -4.21 -3.66
C GLY A 146 -17.14 -5.04 -4.20
N GLN A 147 -17.64 -4.70 -5.41
CA GLN A 147 -18.77 -5.38 -6.05
C GLN A 147 -18.40 -6.27 -7.26
N GLU A 148 -17.10 -6.58 -7.47
CA GLU A 148 -16.66 -7.60 -8.45
C GLU A 148 -16.36 -8.96 -7.82
#